data_AF-F9U7I6-F1
#
_entry.id   AF-F9U7I6-F1
#
_cell.length_a   1.000
_cell.length_b   1.000
_cell.length_c   1.000
_cell.angle_alpha   90.00
_cell.angle_beta   90.00
_cell.angle_gamma   90.00
#
_symmetry.space_group_name_H-M   'P 1'
#
loop_
_entity.id
_entity.type
_entity.pdbx_description
1 polymer ?
#
loop_
_entity_poly.entity_id
_entity_poly.type
_entity_poly.pdbx_seq_one_letter_code
_entity_poly.pdbx_strand_id
1 'polypeptide(L)'
;MSAVAGRIIFGDVMHRRLFPVRYRFVYRVFSMLLDVERVGEIARDCRWFSHNRFNLFSFYDRDHGGRDGRALKPWLIERLRSRGQEMEIARIELQCFPRVLGFVFNPLSVWTCFDRSERPVAVLCEVNNTFGEAHSYLLHENGAPMHWPIRHAHRKDFHVSPFVDMNADYHFRFTRQGDRHAIVIREYQDASLMLVAVQQGIAETITDTKLLRAAFAYPFLTLKVVLMIHWQALKIWLKGGRYHAKPTPPLEEVS
;
A
#
# COMPACT_ATOMS: atom_id res chain seq x y z
N MET A 1 -18.86 19.17 -1.53
CA MET A 1 -19.30 17.82 -1.96
C MET A 1 -18.76 16.84 -0.93
N SER A 2 -19.61 16.03 -0.28
CA SER A 2 -19.11 15.03 0.67
C SER A 2 -18.14 14.09 -0.05
N ALA A 3 -16.99 13.80 0.55
CA ALA A 3 -16.07 12.82 0.01
C ALA A 3 -16.78 11.47 -0.16
N VAL A 4 -16.56 10.78 -1.28
CA VAL A 4 -17.10 9.44 -1.51
C VAL A 4 -16.45 8.44 -0.54
N ALA A 5 -17.23 7.48 -0.02
CA ALA A 5 -16.73 6.49 0.95
C ALA A 5 -15.62 5.59 0.40
N GLY A 6 -15.56 5.39 -0.92
CA GLY A 6 -14.46 4.67 -1.55
C GLY A 6 -14.39 4.81 -3.07
N ARG A 7 -13.18 4.55 -3.58
CA ARG A 7 -12.85 4.59 -5.00
C ARG A 7 -12.11 3.32 -5.41
N ILE A 8 -12.29 2.91 -6.66
CA ILE A 8 -11.46 1.91 -7.32
C ILE A 8 -10.44 2.63 -8.19
N ILE A 9 -9.17 2.24 -8.12
CA ILE A 9 -8.07 2.81 -8.89
C ILE A 9 -7.65 1.79 -9.93
N PHE A 10 -7.96 2.04 -11.19
CA PHE A 10 -7.52 1.22 -12.31
C PHE A 10 -6.19 1.73 -12.86
N GLY A 11 -5.19 0.85 -13.00
CA GLY A 11 -3.91 1.26 -13.55
C GLY A 11 -2.86 0.15 -13.60
N ASP A 12 -1.63 0.49 -13.22
CA ASP A 12 -0.50 -0.41 -13.30
C ASP A 12 0.47 -0.28 -12.12
N VAL A 13 1.24 -1.35 -11.93
CA VAL A 13 2.41 -1.41 -11.07
C VAL A 13 3.63 -1.70 -11.95
N MET A 14 4.64 -0.85 -11.85
CA MET A 14 5.91 -0.98 -12.53
C MET A 14 7.03 -1.11 -11.52
N HIS A 15 7.94 -2.05 -11.75
CA HIS A 15 9.21 -2.08 -11.05
C HIS A 15 10.34 -2.03 -12.06
N ARG A 16 11.35 -1.23 -11.77
CA ARG A 16 12.59 -1.12 -12.52
C ARG A 16 13.77 -1.19 -11.57
N ARG A 17 14.58 -2.24 -11.72
CA ARG A 17 15.87 -2.39 -11.06
C ARG A 17 16.98 -1.97 -12.02
N LEU A 18 17.90 -1.13 -11.56
CA LEU A 18 18.98 -0.53 -12.34
C LEU A 18 20.32 -1.26 -12.14
N PHE A 19 20.54 -1.87 -10.96
CA PHE A 19 21.71 -2.70 -10.64
C PHE A 19 21.41 -3.68 -9.49
N PRO A 20 22.24 -4.74 -9.28
CA PRO A 20 23.30 -5.20 -10.18
C PRO A 20 22.72 -5.85 -11.45
N VAL A 21 21.56 -6.50 -11.35
CA VAL A 21 20.85 -7.06 -12.51
C VAL A 21 19.76 -6.09 -12.96
N ARG A 22 19.93 -5.54 -14.16
CA ARG A 22 18.92 -4.66 -14.78
C ARG A 22 17.67 -5.46 -15.11
N TYR A 23 16.53 -4.98 -14.63
CA TYR A 23 15.25 -5.60 -14.92
C TYR A 23 14.10 -4.59 -14.86
N ARG A 24 13.09 -4.77 -15.70
CA ARG A 24 11.87 -3.95 -15.67
C ARG A 24 10.66 -4.81 -15.98
N PHE A 25 9.57 -4.57 -15.24
CA PHE A 25 8.26 -5.13 -15.53
C PHE A 25 7.15 -4.14 -15.24
N VAL A 26 6.02 -4.33 -15.92
CA VAL A 26 4.78 -3.57 -15.72
C VAL A 26 3.63 -4.57 -15.69
N TYR A 27 2.75 -4.46 -14.71
CA TYR A 27 1.54 -5.25 -14.62
C TYR A 27 0.33 -4.35 -14.42
N ARG A 28 -0.72 -4.62 -15.20
CA ARG A 28 -2.03 -4.03 -14.97
C ARG A 28 -2.59 -4.59 -13.66
N VAL A 29 -3.02 -3.69 -12.78
CA VAL A 29 -3.66 -4.01 -11.51
C VAL A 29 -4.79 -3.02 -11.26
N PHE A 30 -5.59 -3.30 -10.23
CA PHE A 30 -6.43 -2.27 -9.63
C PHE A 30 -6.29 -2.33 -8.11
N SER A 31 -6.45 -1.21 -7.44
CA SER A 31 -6.49 -1.09 -5.98
C SER A 31 -7.77 -0.39 -5.56
N MET A 32 -8.09 -0.43 -4.27
CA MET A 32 -9.15 0.39 -3.68
C MET A 32 -8.53 1.52 -2.86
N LEU A 33 -9.22 2.65 -2.80
CA LEU A 33 -8.96 3.77 -1.89
C LEU A 33 -10.22 3.93 -1.04
N LEU A 34 -10.13 3.62 0.25
CA LEU A 34 -11.29 3.48 1.13
C LEU A 34 -11.17 4.44 2.31
N ASP A 35 -12.25 5.14 2.64
CA ASP A 35 -12.37 5.77 3.96
C ASP A 35 -12.65 4.65 4.98
N VAL A 36 -11.71 4.45 5.91
CA VAL A 36 -11.69 3.29 6.81
C VAL A 36 -12.87 3.26 7.78
N GLU A 37 -13.49 4.40 8.06
CA GLU A 37 -14.67 4.49 8.93
C GLU A 37 -15.98 4.35 8.13
N ARG A 38 -15.92 4.49 6.80
CA ARG A 38 -17.09 4.52 5.92
C ARG A 38 -17.17 3.34 4.95
N VAL A 39 -16.31 2.33 5.11
CA VAL A 39 -16.33 1.09 4.31
C VAL A 39 -17.72 0.41 4.33
N GLY A 40 -18.43 0.50 5.45
CA GLY A 40 -19.79 -0.02 5.60
C GLY A 40 -20.83 0.64 4.68
N GLU A 41 -20.62 1.88 4.26
CA GLU A 41 -21.50 2.54 3.26
C GLU A 41 -21.36 1.87 1.90
N ILE A 42 -20.13 1.59 1.47
CA ILE A 42 -19.85 0.88 0.20
C ILE A 42 -20.47 -0.51 0.22
N ALA A 43 -20.32 -1.23 1.34
CA ALA A 43 -20.87 -2.58 1.49
C ALA A 43 -22.40 -2.62 1.53
N ARG A 44 -23.05 -1.50 1.87
CA ARG A 44 -24.51 -1.35 1.80
C ARG A 44 -24.98 -1.09 0.37
N ASP A 45 -24.23 -0.27 -0.36
CA ASP A 45 -24.63 0.25 -1.68
C ASP A 45 -24.20 -0.65 -2.86
N CYS A 46 -23.23 -1.55 -2.65
CA CYS A 46 -22.70 -2.44 -3.70
C CYS A 46 -22.90 -3.92 -3.36
N ARG A 47 -23.57 -4.67 -4.23
CA ARG A 47 -23.87 -6.09 -4.05
C ARG A 47 -22.63 -6.97 -4.13
N TRP A 48 -21.63 -6.58 -4.92
CA TRP A 48 -20.40 -7.36 -5.15
C TRP A 48 -19.24 -7.00 -4.21
N PHE A 49 -19.50 -6.15 -3.21
CA PHE A 49 -18.55 -5.76 -2.19
C PHE A 49 -19.09 -6.05 -0.78
N SER A 50 -18.24 -6.50 0.13
CA SER A 50 -18.59 -6.71 1.54
C SER A 50 -17.49 -6.22 2.48
N HIS A 51 -17.88 -5.70 3.64
CA HIS A 51 -16.98 -5.40 4.76
C HIS A 51 -17.05 -6.54 5.80
N ASN A 52 -15.90 -7.08 6.21
CA ASN A 52 -15.74 -8.17 7.16
C ASN A 52 -16.55 -9.45 6.86
N ARG A 53 -16.92 -9.66 5.59
CA ARG A 53 -17.70 -10.81 5.11
C ARG A 53 -17.26 -11.20 3.70
N PHE A 54 -17.39 -12.48 3.38
CA PHE A 54 -17.07 -13.01 2.07
C PHE A 54 -17.95 -12.39 0.97
N ASN A 55 -17.36 -12.13 -0.19
CA ASN A 55 -18.02 -11.69 -1.43
C ASN A 55 -17.03 -11.80 -2.61
N LEU A 56 -17.45 -11.41 -3.81
CA LEU A 56 -16.56 -11.27 -4.97
C LEU A 56 -15.37 -10.36 -4.64
N PHE A 57 -15.65 -9.18 -4.09
CA PHE A 57 -14.65 -8.31 -3.47
C PHE A 57 -14.98 -8.10 -2.00
N SER A 58 -13.98 -8.17 -1.14
CA SER A 58 -14.20 -7.84 0.28
C SER A 58 -13.04 -7.07 0.88
N PHE A 59 -13.36 -6.31 1.91
CA PHE A 59 -12.41 -5.64 2.79
C PHE A 59 -12.58 -6.21 4.19
N TYR A 60 -11.48 -6.62 4.82
CA TYR A 60 -11.50 -7.11 6.18
C TYR A 60 -10.54 -6.29 7.03
N ASP A 61 -11.00 -5.82 8.19
CA ASP A 61 -10.16 -5.03 9.09
C ASP A 61 -8.96 -5.86 9.58
N ARG A 62 -9.14 -7.17 9.74
CA ARG A 62 -8.08 -8.11 10.15
C ARG A 62 -6.91 -8.23 9.17
N ASP A 63 -7.01 -7.66 7.97
CA ASP A 63 -5.95 -7.72 6.96
C ASP A 63 -4.96 -6.56 7.06
N HIS A 64 -5.24 -5.63 7.98
CA HIS A 64 -4.65 -4.31 8.02
C HIS A 64 -4.32 -3.93 9.46
N GLY A 65 -3.29 -3.08 9.62
CA GLY A 65 -2.84 -2.60 10.92
C GLY A 65 -2.60 -3.72 11.93
N GLY A 66 -3.27 -3.67 13.08
CA GLY A 66 -3.09 -4.63 14.19
C GLY A 66 -3.56 -6.06 13.92
N ARG A 67 -4.29 -6.32 12.81
CA ARG A 67 -4.69 -7.67 12.34
C ARG A 67 -5.51 -8.52 13.31
N ASP A 68 -6.03 -7.92 14.36
CA ASP A 68 -6.90 -8.55 15.35
C ASP A 68 -8.40 -8.34 15.05
N GLY A 69 -8.71 -7.62 13.96
CA GLY A 69 -10.07 -7.31 13.55
C GLY A 69 -10.73 -6.16 14.33
N ARG A 70 -9.99 -5.45 15.18
CA ARG A 70 -10.47 -4.21 15.81
C ARG A 70 -10.53 -3.08 14.78
N ALA A 71 -11.24 -2.00 15.15
CA ALA A 71 -11.35 -0.82 14.33
C ALA A 71 -9.97 -0.21 14.01
N LEU A 72 -9.76 0.14 12.75
CA LEU A 72 -8.45 0.53 12.22
C LEU A 72 -8.00 1.92 12.69
N LYS A 73 -8.92 2.89 12.81
CA LYS A 73 -8.59 4.25 13.24
C LYS A 73 -8.03 4.32 14.66
N PRO A 74 -8.66 3.69 15.69
CA PRO A 74 -8.07 3.62 17.03
C PRO A 74 -6.66 3.03 17.03
N TRP A 75 -6.44 1.93 16.31
CA TRP A 75 -5.11 1.31 16.18
C TRP A 75 -4.09 2.31 15.60
N LEU A 76 -4.44 3.00 14.52
CA LEU A 76 -3.54 3.96 13.87
C LEU A 76 -3.21 5.13 14.81
N ILE A 77 -4.20 5.67 15.52
CA ILE A 77 -4.01 6.75 16.49
C ILE A 77 -3.09 6.29 17.63
N GLU A 78 -3.29 5.08 18.15
CA GLU A 78 -2.43 4.50 19.19
C GLU A 78 -0.97 4.38 18.72
N ARG A 79 -0.75 3.93 17.48
CA ARG A 79 0.58 3.82 16.88
C ARG A 79 1.27 5.16 16.64
N LEU A 80 0.52 6.19 16.26
CA LEU A 80 1.05 7.55 16.18
C LEU A 80 1.45 8.08 17.55
N ARG A 81 0.60 7.89 18.57
CA ARG A 81 0.91 8.30 19.95
C ARG A 81 2.14 7.59 20.51
N SER A 82 2.31 6.29 20.24
CA SER A 82 3.52 5.56 20.67
C SER A 82 4.81 6.09 20.02
N ARG A 83 4.70 6.86 18.93
CA ARG A 83 5.80 7.56 18.26
C ARG A 83 5.93 9.03 18.67
N GLY A 84 5.25 9.44 19.74
CA GLY A 84 5.23 10.82 20.21
C GLY A 84 4.49 11.78 19.28
N GLN A 85 3.68 11.26 18.35
CA GLN A 85 2.93 12.06 17.40
C GLN A 85 1.50 12.27 17.90
N GLU A 86 1.28 13.41 18.54
CA GLU A 86 -0.06 13.88 18.92
C GLU A 86 -0.60 14.80 17.82
N MET A 87 -1.42 14.23 16.94
CA MET A 87 -2.08 14.99 15.88
C MET A 87 -3.57 14.67 15.82
N GLU A 88 -4.36 15.66 15.44
CA GLU A 88 -5.79 15.46 15.24
C GLU A 88 -6.07 14.85 13.87
N ILE A 89 -6.66 13.65 13.86
CA ILE A 89 -7.03 12.94 12.63
C ILE A 89 -8.55 12.91 12.49
N ALA A 90 -9.05 13.65 11.49
CA ALA A 90 -10.46 13.68 11.17
C ALA A 90 -10.87 12.49 10.29
N ARG A 91 -10.06 12.16 9.28
CA ARG A 91 -10.35 11.11 8.29
C ARG A 91 -9.09 10.31 7.96
N ILE A 92 -9.25 9.03 7.68
CA ILE A 92 -8.18 8.15 7.20
C ILE A 92 -8.62 7.50 5.88
N GLU A 93 -7.86 7.72 4.82
CA GLU A 93 -8.00 6.96 3.58
C GLU A 93 -6.95 5.84 3.53
N LEU A 94 -7.35 4.64 3.14
CA LEU A 94 -6.48 3.48 2.96
C LEU A 94 -6.48 3.06 1.49
N GLN A 95 -5.30 3.11 0.85
CA GLN A 95 -5.09 2.52 -0.46
C GLN A 95 -4.50 1.11 -0.33
N CYS A 96 -5.24 0.09 -0.77
CA CYS A 96 -4.83 -1.33 -0.66
C CYS A 96 -5.40 -2.19 -1.81
N PHE A 97 -5.00 -3.46 -1.87
CA PHE A 97 -5.69 -4.43 -2.72
C PHE A 97 -6.89 -5.03 -1.96
N PRO A 98 -8.03 -5.27 -2.63
CA PRO A 98 -9.14 -5.96 -2.00
C PRO A 98 -8.85 -7.45 -1.88
N ARG A 99 -9.60 -8.13 -1.00
CA ARG A 99 -9.80 -9.57 -1.15
C ARG A 99 -10.58 -9.84 -2.44
N VAL A 100 -10.16 -10.83 -3.21
CA VAL A 100 -10.91 -11.34 -4.38
C VAL A 100 -11.26 -12.79 -4.11
N LEU A 101 -12.57 -13.11 -4.03
CA LEU A 101 -13.07 -14.44 -3.67
C LEU A 101 -12.38 -15.03 -2.43
N GLY A 102 -12.16 -14.20 -1.41
CA GLY A 102 -11.54 -14.59 -0.14
C GLY A 102 -10.01 -14.58 -0.12
N PHE A 103 -9.33 -14.43 -1.26
CA PHE A 103 -7.86 -14.37 -1.33
C PHE A 103 -7.35 -12.93 -1.28
N VAL A 104 -6.35 -12.68 -0.42
CA VAL A 104 -5.71 -11.36 -0.28
C VAL A 104 -4.19 -11.46 -0.18
N PHE A 105 -3.51 -10.47 -0.75
CA PHE A 105 -2.10 -10.22 -0.54
C PHE A 105 -1.84 -8.72 -0.78
N ASN A 106 -1.47 -8.01 0.29
CA ASN A 106 -1.28 -6.55 0.31
C ASN A 106 0.20 -6.20 0.45
N PRO A 107 1.02 -6.20 -0.63
CA PRO A 107 2.46 -5.90 -0.51
C PRO A 107 2.72 -4.51 0.05
N LEU A 108 1.84 -3.56 -0.25
CA LEU A 108 1.87 -2.20 0.26
C LEU A 108 0.44 -1.73 0.48
N SER A 109 0.16 -1.23 1.68
CA SER A 109 -1.04 -0.51 2.05
C SER A 109 -0.64 0.91 2.48
N VAL A 110 -1.22 1.93 1.85
CA VAL A 110 -0.90 3.33 2.14
C VAL A 110 -2.05 3.99 2.87
N TRP A 111 -1.81 4.35 4.12
CA TRP A 111 -2.76 5.08 4.96
C TRP A 111 -2.45 6.57 4.87
N THR A 112 -3.42 7.38 4.47
CA THR A 112 -3.28 8.84 4.46
C THR A 112 -4.22 9.42 5.51
N CYS A 113 -3.66 10.11 6.50
CA CYS A 113 -4.39 10.75 7.58
C CYS A 113 -4.64 12.21 7.23
N PHE A 114 -5.87 12.67 7.41
CA PHE A 114 -6.29 14.04 7.12
C PHE A 114 -6.77 14.77 8.37
N ASP A 115 -6.44 16.05 8.47
CA ASP A 115 -7.02 16.96 9.46
C ASP A 115 -8.47 17.35 9.12
N ARG A 116 -9.11 18.14 9.98
CA ARG A 116 -10.47 18.67 9.74
C ARG A 116 -10.59 19.59 8.52
N SER A 117 -9.47 20.11 8.03
CA SER A 117 -9.39 20.96 6.84
C SER A 117 -9.11 20.15 5.56
N GLU A 118 -9.22 18.82 5.62
CA GLU A 118 -8.94 17.88 4.53
C GLU A 118 -7.48 17.94 3.99
N ARG A 119 -6.53 18.39 4.82
CA ARG A 119 -5.11 18.40 4.48
C ARG A 119 -4.43 17.14 5.02
N PRO A 120 -3.56 16.47 4.25
CA PRO A 120 -2.84 15.30 4.74
C PRO A 120 -1.85 15.74 5.84
N VAL A 121 -1.82 15.03 6.97
CA VAL A 121 -0.93 15.32 8.12
C VAL A 121 0.02 14.19 8.45
N ALA A 122 -0.30 12.96 8.03
CA ALA A 122 0.59 11.81 8.09
C ALA A 122 0.28 10.80 6.98
N VAL A 123 1.30 10.06 6.56
CA VAL A 123 1.17 8.90 5.67
C VAL A 123 1.86 7.71 6.33
N LEU A 124 1.15 6.60 6.51
CA LEU A 124 1.73 5.35 6.97
C LEU A 124 1.81 4.36 5.80
N CYS A 125 3.00 3.85 5.51
CA CYS A 125 3.21 2.83 4.49
C CYS A 125 3.38 1.47 5.14
N GLU A 126 2.29 0.71 5.26
CA GLU A 126 2.32 -0.66 5.77
C GLU A 126 2.80 -1.60 4.66
N VAL A 127 3.99 -2.16 4.82
CA VAL A 127 4.64 -3.04 3.86
C VAL A 127 4.60 -4.47 4.36
N ASN A 128 4.15 -5.39 3.51
CA ASN A 128 4.09 -6.81 3.83
C ASN A 128 5.02 -7.60 2.92
N ASN A 129 5.75 -8.55 3.50
CA ASN A 129 6.54 -9.50 2.73
C ASN A 129 5.79 -10.83 2.55
N THR A 130 6.28 -11.67 1.64
CA THR A 130 5.73 -13.01 1.40
C THR A 130 6.05 -14.01 2.52
N PHE A 131 6.80 -13.60 3.55
CA PHE A 131 7.13 -14.40 4.73
C PHE A 131 6.12 -14.23 5.87
N GLY A 132 5.07 -13.43 5.66
CA GLY A 132 4.02 -13.19 6.65
C GLY A 132 4.35 -12.09 7.66
N GLU A 133 5.43 -11.33 7.42
CA GLU A 133 5.83 -10.21 8.28
C GLU A 133 5.30 -8.90 7.71
N ALA A 134 5.11 -7.93 8.60
CA ALA A 134 4.67 -6.58 8.28
C ALA A 134 5.56 -5.56 8.99
N HIS A 135 5.79 -4.43 8.35
CA HIS A 135 6.42 -3.27 8.96
C HIS A 135 5.88 -2.00 8.29
N SER A 136 5.74 -0.93 9.06
CA SER A 136 5.16 0.31 8.56
C SER A 136 6.13 1.47 8.65
N TYR A 137 6.20 2.30 7.62
CA TYR A 137 6.98 3.54 7.63
C TYR A 137 6.06 4.73 7.85
N LEU A 138 6.27 5.51 8.91
CA LEU A 138 5.50 6.71 9.22
C LEU A 138 6.17 7.95 8.61
N LEU A 139 5.42 8.68 7.79
CA LEU A 139 5.86 9.90 7.11
C LEU A 139 4.99 11.06 7.61
N HIS A 140 5.60 12.08 8.20
CA HIS A 140 4.90 13.22 8.79
C HIS A 140 5.82 14.44 8.90
N GLU A 141 5.21 15.62 9.10
CA GLU A 141 5.89 16.89 9.37
C GLU A 141 5.57 17.37 10.80
N ASN A 142 5.67 16.47 11.79
CA ASN A 142 5.33 16.73 13.21
C ASN A 142 3.93 17.33 13.42
N GLY A 143 2.93 16.81 12.71
CA GLY A 143 1.55 17.29 12.76
C GLY A 143 1.26 18.51 11.89
N ALA A 144 2.29 19.11 11.25
CA ALA A 144 2.07 20.14 10.25
C ALA A 144 1.38 19.56 9.00
N PRO A 145 0.49 20.31 8.35
CA PRO A 145 -0.09 19.91 7.08
C PRO A 145 0.96 19.70 6.00
N MET A 146 0.85 18.58 5.28
CA MET A 146 1.62 18.29 4.08
C MET A 146 0.85 18.73 2.82
N HIS A 147 1.57 18.90 1.72
CA HIS A 147 1.00 19.29 0.44
C HIS A 147 1.32 18.27 -0.65
N TRP A 148 0.34 18.01 -1.51
CA TRP A 148 0.54 17.16 -2.68
C TRP A 148 1.42 17.88 -3.72
N PRO A 149 2.35 17.17 -4.39
CA PRO A 149 2.76 15.80 -4.11
C PRO A 149 3.60 15.71 -2.83
N ILE A 150 3.22 14.79 -1.94
CA ILE A 150 3.93 14.53 -0.68
C ILE A 150 5.25 13.83 -1.01
N ARG A 151 6.36 14.28 -0.41
CA ARG A 151 7.69 13.69 -0.58
C ARG A 151 8.35 13.52 0.77
N HIS A 152 8.81 12.31 1.07
CA HIS A 152 9.61 12.02 2.26
C HIS A 152 10.69 11.00 1.92
N ALA A 153 11.73 10.96 2.75
CA ALA A 153 12.72 9.92 2.75
C ALA A 153 12.70 9.19 4.09
N HIS A 154 12.95 7.88 4.08
CA HIS A 154 13.09 7.06 5.26
C HIS A 154 14.19 6.03 5.02
N ARG A 155 14.99 5.71 6.05
CA ARG A 155 15.96 4.62 5.96
C ARG A 155 15.22 3.29 5.84
N LYS A 156 15.75 2.34 5.07
CA LYS A 156 15.14 1.02 4.95
C LYS A 156 15.40 0.20 6.20
N ASP A 157 14.32 -0.09 6.92
CA ASP A 157 14.39 -0.89 8.15
C ASP A 157 13.70 -2.26 8.00
N PHE A 158 13.02 -2.53 6.87
CA PHE A 158 12.31 -3.79 6.63
C PHE A 158 12.83 -4.62 5.44
N HIS A 159 13.04 -5.92 5.69
CA HIS A 159 13.50 -6.88 4.70
C HIS A 159 12.36 -7.38 3.82
N VAL A 160 12.16 -6.70 2.69
CA VAL A 160 11.08 -6.98 1.73
C VAL A 160 11.50 -7.89 0.57
N SER A 161 12.80 -8.05 0.33
CA SER A 161 13.34 -8.86 -0.77
C SER A 161 14.69 -9.46 -0.41
N PRO A 162 14.92 -10.76 -0.64
CA PRO A 162 16.21 -11.42 -0.39
C PRO A 162 17.30 -10.97 -1.35
N PHE A 163 16.97 -10.19 -2.38
CA PHE A 163 17.91 -9.70 -3.37
C PHE A 163 18.23 -8.22 -3.19
N VAL A 164 17.81 -7.61 -2.08
CA VAL A 164 18.09 -6.21 -1.81
C VAL A 164 18.66 -6.06 -0.41
N ASP A 165 19.78 -5.36 -0.33
CA ASP A 165 20.46 -5.07 0.93
C ASP A 165 19.57 -4.23 1.87
N MET A 166 19.82 -4.33 3.17
CA MET A 166 19.20 -3.49 4.19
C MET A 166 19.81 -2.10 4.25
N ASN A 167 21.06 -1.92 3.78
CA ASN A 167 21.67 -0.60 3.67
C ASN A 167 21.12 0.16 2.44
N ALA A 168 19.88 0.66 2.56
CA ALA A 168 19.23 1.44 1.52
C ALA A 168 18.34 2.55 2.10
N ASP A 169 18.04 3.54 1.28
CA ASP A 169 17.13 4.64 1.61
C ASP A 169 15.91 4.61 0.68
N TYR A 170 14.72 4.72 1.25
CA TYR A 170 13.47 4.88 0.50
C TYR A 170 13.11 6.35 0.36
N HIS A 171 12.93 6.79 -0.87
CA HIS A 171 12.37 8.10 -1.20
C HIS A 171 10.95 7.89 -1.75
N PHE A 172 9.97 8.29 -0.95
CA PHE A 172 8.56 8.19 -1.27
C PHE A 172 8.08 9.47 -1.97
N ARG A 173 7.21 9.30 -2.96
CA ARG A 173 6.43 10.39 -3.56
C ARG A 173 5.01 9.93 -3.80
N PHE A 174 4.06 10.61 -3.18
CA PHE A 174 2.63 10.38 -3.37
C PHE A 174 2.04 11.57 -4.12
N THR A 175 1.27 11.29 -5.16
CA THR A 175 0.67 12.31 -6.03
C THR A 175 -0.82 12.07 -6.12
N ARG A 176 -1.60 13.13 -5.93
CA ARG A 176 -3.04 13.18 -6.19
C ARG A 176 -3.34 14.44 -7.01
N GLN A 177 -3.77 14.25 -8.25
CA GLN A 177 -4.12 15.34 -9.16
C GLN A 177 -5.46 15.03 -9.83
N GLY A 178 -6.55 15.59 -9.29
CA GLY A 178 -7.90 15.17 -9.64
C GLY A 178 -8.07 13.67 -9.36
N ASP A 179 -8.38 12.91 -10.40
CA ASP A 179 -8.55 11.46 -10.33
C ASP A 179 -7.27 10.66 -10.58
N ARG A 180 -6.17 11.34 -10.90
CA ARG A 180 -4.87 10.68 -11.11
C ARG A 180 -4.18 10.48 -9.78
N HIS A 181 -3.89 9.21 -9.47
CA HIS A 181 -3.15 8.80 -8.27
C HIS A 181 -1.84 8.14 -8.68
N ALA A 182 -0.76 8.46 -7.99
CA ALA A 182 0.53 7.79 -8.17
C ALA A 182 1.30 7.70 -6.86
N ILE A 183 1.85 6.52 -6.60
CA ILE A 183 2.81 6.21 -5.55
C ILE A 183 4.12 5.85 -6.24
N VAL A 184 5.19 6.55 -5.89
CA VAL A 184 6.54 6.26 -6.39
C VAL A 184 7.44 6.02 -5.21
N ILE A 185 8.09 4.87 -5.18
CA ILE A 185 9.10 4.51 -4.19
C ILE A 185 10.42 4.33 -4.94
N ARG A 186 11.42 5.12 -4.57
CA ARG A 186 12.78 4.98 -5.07
C ARG A 186 13.66 4.45 -3.96
N GLU A 187 14.39 3.40 -4.24
CA GLU A 187 15.34 2.79 -3.32
C GLU A 187 16.76 3.14 -3.77
N TYR A 188 17.50 3.81 -2.91
CA TYR A 188 18.90 4.19 -3.12
C TYR A 188 19.80 3.28 -2.29
N GLN A 189 20.88 2.78 -2.89
CA GLN A 189 21.95 2.07 -2.19
C GLN A 189 23.24 2.84 -2.44
N ASP A 190 23.97 3.22 -1.38
CA ASP A 190 25.19 4.04 -1.46
C ASP A 190 25.00 5.29 -2.36
N ALA A 191 23.92 6.04 -2.10
CA ALA A 191 23.46 7.20 -2.88
C ALA A 191 23.13 6.94 -4.36
N SER A 192 23.19 5.70 -4.84
CA SER A 192 22.89 5.31 -6.22
C SER A 192 21.48 4.75 -6.33
N LEU A 193 20.69 5.23 -7.29
CA LEU A 193 19.32 4.76 -7.50
C LEU A 193 19.32 3.31 -7.98
N MET A 194 18.90 2.39 -7.12
CA MET A 194 18.93 0.96 -7.36
C MET A 194 17.61 0.44 -7.91
N LEU A 195 16.49 0.83 -7.31
CA LEU A 195 15.16 0.34 -7.68
C LEU A 195 14.14 1.47 -7.69
N VAL A 196 13.21 1.40 -8.65
CA VAL A 196 12.04 2.27 -8.72
C VAL A 196 10.80 1.40 -8.79
N ALA A 197 9.91 1.54 -7.83
CA ALA A 197 8.57 0.99 -7.84
C ALA A 197 7.55 2.12 -8.05
N VAL A 198 6.61 1.92 -8.96
CA VAL A 198 5.53 2.86 -9.24
C VAL A 198 4.22 2.11 -9.23
N GLN A 199 3.24 2.61 -8.49
CA GLN A 199 1.84 2.23 -8.62
C GLN A 199 1.06 3.48 -9.02
N GLN A 200 0.37 3.45 -10.15
CA GLN A 200 -0.37 4.61 -10.64
C GLN A 200 -1.68 4.18 -11.29
N GLY A 201 -2.64 5.10 -11.34
CA GLY A 201 -3.93 4.83 -11.97
C GLY A 201 -4.91 5.97 -11.89
N ILE A 202 -6.11 5.71 -12.41
CA ILE A 202 -7.26 6.61 -12.37
C ILE A 202 -8.24 6.10 -11.33
N ALA A 203 -8.53 6.95 -10.36
CA ALA A 203 -9.51 6.70 -9.31
C ALA A 203 -10.92 6.97 -9.83
N GLU A 204 -11.84 6.04 -9.58
CA GLU A 204 -13.23 6.09 -10.00
C GLU A 204 -14.10 5.73 -8.79
N THR A 205 -15.24 6.40 -8.56
CA THR A 205 -16.17 6.03 -7.47
C THR A 205 -16.61 4.57 -7.61
N ILE A 206 -16.60 3.81 -6.51
CA ILE A 206 -17.00 2.39 -6.51
C ILE A 206 -18.50 2.27 -6.83
N THR A 207 -18.82 1.34 -7.73
CA THR A 207 -20.19 0.95 -8.12
C THR A 207 -20.17 -0.51 -8.54
N ASP A 208 -21.31 -1.21 -8.50
CA ASP A 208 -21.41 -2.61 -8.93
C ASP A 208 -20.91 -2.82 -10.38
N THR A 209 -21.21 -1.90 -11.29
CA THR A 209 -20.72 -1.96 -12.68
C THR A 209 -19.19 -1.96 -12.75
N LYS A 210 -18.53 -1.12 -11.94
CA LYS A 210 -17.07 -1.03 -11.92
C LYS A 210 -16.43 -2.20 -11.18
N LEU A 211 -17.08 -2.73 -10.15
CA LEU A 211 -16.64 -3.96 -9.49
C LEU A 211 -16.67 -5.13 -10.48
N LEU A 212 -17.76 -5.29 -11.24
CA LEU A 212 -17.84 -6.31 -12.29
C LEU A 212 -16.78 -6.09 -13.38
N ARG A 213 -16.59 -4.85 -13.85
CA ARG A 213 -15.50 -4.51 -14.77
C ARG A 213 -14.14 -4.94 -14.20
N ALA A 214 -13.89 -4.72 -12.92
CA ALA A 214 -12.66 -5.13 -12.26
C ALA A 214 -12.50 -6.66 -12.23
N ALA A 215 -13.57 -7.39 -11.94
CA ALA A 215 -13.56 -8.85 -11.90
C ALA A 215 -13.19 -9.47 -13.26
N PHE A 216 -13.72 -8.93 -14.35
CA PHE A 216 -13.44 -9.43 -15.70
C PHE A 216 -12.13 -8.90 -16.29
N ALA A 217 -11.75 -7.66 -16.01
CA ALA A 217 -10.52 -7.08 -16.55
C ALA A 217 -9.25 -7.56 -15.81
N TYR A 218 -9.39 -8.05 -14.58
CA TYR A 218 -8.27 -8.46 -13.73
C TYR A 218 -8.54 -9.83 -13.05
N PRO A 219 -8.77 -10.90 -13.83
CA PRO A 219 -9.03 -12.22 -13.26
C PRO A 219 -7.83 -12.69 -12.44
N PHE A 220 -8.12 -13.35 -11.31
CA PHE A 220 -7.11 -13.89 -10.40
C PHE A 220 -6.10 -12.86 -9.91
N LEU A 221 -6.46 -11.57 -9.77
CA LEU A 221 -5.54 -10.50 -9.39
C LEU A 221 -4.62 -10.88 -8.23
N THR A 222 -5.18 -11.31 -7.10
CA THR A 222 -4.40 -11.65 -5.91
C THR A 222 -3.44 -12.81 -6.15
N LEU A 223 -3.94 -13.91 -6.72
CA LEU A 223 -3.11 -15.07 -7.04
C LEU A 223 -2.01 -14.70 -8.02
N LYS A 224 -2.33 -13.89 -9.03
CA LYS A 224 -1.37 -13.34 -9.99
C LYS A 224 -0.31 -12.51 -9.29
N VAL A 225 -0.65 -11.63 -8.35
CA VAL A 225 0.35 -10.84 -7.60
C VAL A 225 1.33 -11.77 -6.87
N VAL A 226 0.83 -12.76 -6.12
CA VAL A 226 1.67 -13.71 -5.38
C VAL A 226 2.55 -14.53 -6.32
N LEU A 227 1.97 -15.12 -7.36
CA LEU A 227 2.70 -15.90 -8.37
C LEU A 227 3.76 -15.03 -9.05
N MET A 228 3.44 -13.78 -9.36
CA MET A 228 4.37 -12.86 -9.98
C MET A 228 5.54 -12.52 -9.06
N ILE A 229 5.34 -12.34 -7.75
CA ILE A 229 6.43 -12.08 -6.81
C ILE A 229 7.40 -13.26 -6.78
N HIS A 230 6.89 -14.49 -6.67
CA HIS A 230 7.72 -15.71 -6.68
C HIS A 230 8.42 -15.90 -8.03
N TRP A 231 7.72 -15.65 -9.14
CA TRP A 231 8.29 -15.73 -10.48
C TRP A 231 9.42 -14.72 -10.71
N GLN A 232 9.26 -13.49 -10.20
CA GLN A 232 10.31 -12.49 -10.29
C GLN A 232 11.51 -12.81 -9.40
N ALA A 233 11.26 -13.32 -8.19
CA ALA A 233 12.32 -13.81 -7.33
C ALA A 233 13.14 -14.93 -8.02
N LEU A 234 12.46 -15.89 -8.65
CA LEU A 234 13.10 -16.96 -9.42
C LEU A 234 13.92 -16.42 -10.60
N LYS A 235 13.38 -15.45 -11.36
CA LYS A 235 14.12 -14.82 -12.47
C LYS A 235 15.37 -14.09 -12.01
N ILE A 236 15.33 -13.41 -10.86
CA ILE A 236 16.50 -12.74 -10.29
C ILE A 236 17.53 -13.78 -9.89
N TRP A 237 17.12 -14.86 -9.23
CA TRP A 237 18.00 -15.96 -8.86
C TRP A 237 18.68 -16.61 -10.08
N LEU A 238 17.92 -16.96 -11.11
CA LEU A 238 18.45 -17.52 -12.38
C LEU A 238 19.40 -16.56 -13.10
N LYS A 239 19.30 -15.25 -12.87
CA LYS A 239 20.20 -14.23 -13.42
C LYS A 239 21.41 -13.92 -12.53
N GLY A 240 21.67 -14.74 -11.51
CA GLY A 240 22.83 -14.60 -10.62
C GLY A 240 22.64 -13.58 -9.50
N GLY A 241 21.38 -13.27 -9.13
CA GLY A 241 21.11 -12.43 -7.97
C GLY A 241 21.67 -13.04 -6.68
N ARG A 242 22.50 -12.29 -5.96
CA ARG A 242 23.04 -12.71 -4.67
C ARG A 242 21.90 -12.79 -3.65
N TYR A 243 21.76 -13.95 -3.02
CA TYR A 243 20.83 -14.15 -1.91
C TYR A 243 21.42 -13.52 -0.64
N HIS A 244 20.67 -12.63 -0.01
CA HIS A 244 20.98 -12.07 1.29
C HIS A 244 20.16 -12.81 2.34
N ALA A 245 20.83 -13.37 3.36
CA ALA A 245 20.16 -14.07 4.44
C ALA A 245 19.23 -13.13 5.20
N LYS A 246 18.06 -13.63 5.58
CA LYS A 246 17.04 -12.88 6.28
C LYS A 246 17.59 -12.37 7.64
N PRO A 247 17.61 -11.05 7.89
CA PRO A 247 17.91 -10.52 9.22
C PRO A 247 16.72 -10.74 10.16
N THR A 248 16.95 -10.65 11.48
CA THR A 248 15.86 -10.59 12.47
C THR A 248 14.94 -9.41 12.11
N PRO A 249 13.60 -9.59 12.05
CA PRO A 249 12.68 -8.50 11.74
C PRO A 249 12.79 -7.38 12.79
N PRO A 250 12.46 -6.12 12.44
CA PRO A 250 12.44 -5.02 13.40
C PRO A 250 11.59 -5.38 14.61
N LEU A 251 12.07 -5.07 15.81
CA LEU A 251 11.29 -5.24 17.05
C LEU A 251 10.08 -4.29 17.08
N GLU A 252 10.16 -3.20 16.32
CA GLU A 252 9.16 -2.15 16.23
C GLU A 252 8.30 -2.28 14.97
N GLU A 253 6.97 -2.28 15.14
CA GLU A 253 5.99 -2.46 14.07
C GLU A 253 5.93 -1.27 13.08
N VAL A 254 6.22 -0.06 13.57
CA VAL A 254 6.16 1.20 12.83
C VAL A 254 7.48 1.93 13.02
N SER A 255 8.22 2.31 12.00
CA SER A 255 9.36 3.22 12.11
C SER A 255 8.95 4.67 11.84
#